data_AF-A0A1G2LRF2-F1
#
_entry.id   AF-A0A1G2LRF2-F1
#
_cell.length_a   1.000
_cell.length_b   1.000
_cell.length_c   1.000
_cell.angle_alpha   90.00
_cell.angle_beta   90.00
_cell.angle_gamma   90.00
#
_symmetry.space_group_name_H-M   'P 1'
#
loop_
_entity.id
_entity.type
_entity.pdbx_description
1 polymer ?
#
loop_
_entity_poly.entity_id
_entity_poly.type
_entity_poly.pdbx_seq_one_letter_code
_entity_poly.pdbx_strand_id
1 'polypeptide(L)'
;MSKICPICKKGSKMSGKRKKAMSKYNPTGKTRKFPNLQWVRIPVFKNRNEKGAPDGTPRGFLKKNSLINGKRIKICTKCLKARKFLNFKFK
;
A
#
# COMPACT_ATOMS: atom_id res chain seq x y z
N MET A 1 -10.11 -11.03 2.59
CA MET A 1 -9.37 -9.77 2.31
C MET A 1 -9.60 -9.35 0.86
N SER A 2 -10.08 -8.13 0.62
CA SER A 2 -10.24 -7.61 -0.74
C SER A 2 -8.85 -7.44 -1.39
N LYS A 3 -8.66 -7.99 -2.61
CA LYS A 3 -7.42 -7.82 -3.40
C LYS A 3 -7.41 -6.43 -4.07
N ILE A 4 -7.54 -5.39 -3.26
CA ILE A 4 -7.67 -3.99 -3.68
C ILE A 4 -6.60 -3.14 -3.00
N CYS A 5 -5.96 -2.24 -3.75
CA CYS A 5 -5.02 -1.28 -3.19
C CYS A 5 -5.78 -0.14 -2.47
N PRO A 6 -5.52 0.16 -1.19
CA PRO A 6 -6.23 1.22 -0.46
C PRO A 6 -5.90 2.64 -0.98
N ILE A 7 -4.71 2.84 -1.54
CA ILE A 7 -4.25 4.16 -2.02
C ILE A 7 -4.92 4.56 -3.34
N CYS A 8 -4.96 3.63 -4.31
CA CYS A 8 -5.40 3.93 -5.67
C CYS A 8 -6.63 3.13 -6.10
N LYS A 9 -7.25 2.39 -5.16
CA LYS A 9 -8.45 1.56 -5.37
C LYS A 9 -8.34 0.55 -6.53
N LYS A 10 -7.11 0.20 -6.93
CA LYS A 10 -6.88 -0.79 -7.99
C LYS A 10 -7.35 -2.15 -7.52
N GLY A 11 -8.38 -2.68 -8.17
CA GLY A 11 -8.86 -4.04 -8.00
C GLY A 11 -8.42 -4.98 -9.12
N SER A 12 -8.96 -6.19 -9.09
CA SER A 12 -8.78 -7.17 -10.16
C SER A 12 -9.47 -6.75 -11.45
N LYS A 13 -8.93 -7.14 -12.59
CA LYS A 13 -9.57 -6.98 -13.91
C LYS A 13 -9.74 -8.32 -14.59
N MET A 14 -10.83 -8.51 -15.34
CA MET A 14 -10.98 -9.65 -16.24
C MET A 14 -10.28 -9.34 -17.56
N SER A 15 -9.47 -10.26 -18.06
CA SER A 15 -8.74 -10.10 -19.32
C SER A 15 -8.79 -11.39 -20.12
N GLY A 16 -8.99 -11.27 -21.43
CA GLY A 16 -8.92 -12.40 -22.35
C GLY A 16 -7.51 -12.99 -22.34
N LYS A 17 -7.41 -14.32 -22.28
CA LYS A 17 -6.14 -15.03 -22.45
C LYS A 17 -6.04 -15.48 -23.90
N ARG A 18 -4.84 -15.45 -24.47
CA ARG A 18 -4.55 -16.07 -25.77
C ARG A 18 -3.46 -17.11 -25.59
N LYS A 19 -3.57 -18.24 -26.30
CA LYS A 19 -2.53 -19.26 -26.36
C LYS A 19 -1.88 -19.19 -27.73
N LYS A 20 -0.55 -19.07 -27.77
CA LYS A 20 0.20 -19.15 -29.04
C LYS A 20 0.18 -20.60 -29.51
N ALA A 21 -0.38 -20.85 -30.69
CA ALA A 21 -0.13 -22.07 -31.46
C ALA A 21 1.07 -21.82 -32.39
N MET A 22 1.35 -22.69 -33.35
CA MET A 22 2.51 -22.56 -34.26
C MET A 22 2.75 -21.12 -34.76
N SER A 23 1.78 -20.55 -35.48
CA SER A 23 1.89 -19.21 -36.09
C SER A 23 0.94 -18.16 -35.48
N LYS A 24 -0.21 -18.56 -34.92
CA LYS A 24 -1.29 -17.65 -34.50
C LYS A 24 -1.65 -17.77 -33.02
N TYR A 25 -2.06 -16.64 -32.43
CA TYR A 25 -2.62 -16.59 -31.08
C TYR A 25 -4.13 -16.88 -31.10
N ASN A 26 -4.53 -17.99 -30.50
CA ASN A 26 -5.93 -18.38 -30.41
C ASN A 26 -6.55 -17.82 -29.12
N PRO A 27 -7.75 -17.20 -29.18
CA PRO A 27 -8.45 -16.73 -27.99
C PRO A 27 -8.87 -17.91 -27.12
N THR A 28 -8.78 -17.71 -25.81
CA THR A 28 -9.19 -18.68 -24.78
C THR A 28 -10.08 -17.99 -23.76
N GLY A 29 -10.57 -18.73 -22.76
CA GLY A 29 -11.40 -18.20 -21.68
C GLY A 29 -10.80 -16.97 -20.98
N LYS A 30 -11.68 -16.09 -20.49
CA LYS A 30 -11.27 -14.90 -19.74
C LYS A 30 -10.67 -15.32 -18.40
N THR A 31 -9.55 -14.72 -18.03
CA THR A 31 -8.87 -14.95 -16.76
C THR A 31 -8.82 -13.68 -15.94
N ARG A 32 -8.83 -13.82 -14.60
CA ARG A 32 -8.72 -12.68 -13.69
C ARG A 32 -7.26 -12.31 -13.49
N LYS A 33 -6.94 -11.03 -13.66
CA LYS A 33 -5.62 -10.45 -13.39
C LYS A 33 -5.71 -9.61 -12.12
N PHE A 34 -4.82 -9.89 -11.17
CA PHE A 34 -4.76 -9.19 -9.90
C PHE A 34 -3.66 -8.12 -9.92
N PRO A 35 -3.85 -7.00 -9.19
CA PRO A 35 -2.76 -6.09 -8.94
C PRO A 35 -1.67 -6.80 -8.13
N ASN A 36 -0.42 -6.51 -8.44
CA ASN A 36 0.71 -6.96 -7.64
C ASN A 36 0.71 -6.17 -6.31
N LEU A 37 0.09 -6.74 -5.27
CA LEU A 37 -0.06 -6.13 -3.94
C LEU A 37 1.07 -6.61 -3.04
N GLN A 38 1.78 -5.68 -2.41
CA GLN A 38 2.89 -5.97 -1.51
C GLN A 38 2.73 -5.31 -0.16
N TRP A 39 3.24 -5.99 0.86
CA TRP A 39 3.26 -5.51 2.23
C TRP A 39 4.25 -4.37 2.40
N VAL A 40 3.79 -3.28 2.99
CA VAL A 40 4.58 -2.08 3.21
C VAL A 40 4.32 -1.57 4.61
N ARG A 41 5.40 -1.15 5.29
CA ARG A 41 5.33 -0.49 6.59
C ARG A 41 5.06 1.00 6.36
N ILE A 42 4.06 1.55 7.04
CA ILE A 42 3.80 2.99 7.03
C ILE A 42 4.83 3.67 7.93
N PRO A 43 5.52 4.72 7.46
CA PRO A 43 6.47 5.47 8.28
C PRO A 43 5.76 6.16 9.44
N VAL A 44 6.42 6.19 10.59
CA VAL A 44 5.97 6.97 11.75
C VAL A 44 6.69 8.31 11.69
N PHE A 45 5.97 9.40 11.39
CA PHE A 45 6.56 10.74 11.39
C PHE A 45 6.53 11.31 12.81
N LYS A 46 7.69 11.73 13.33
CA LYS A 46 7.83 12.46 14.60
C LYS A 46 7.67 13.95 14.33
N ASN A 47 6.91 14.65 15.17
CA ASN A 47 6.95 16.12 15.20
C ASN A 47 8.27 16.55 15.86
N ARG A 48 9.11 17.31 15.15
CA ARG A 48 10.38 17.84 15.70
C ARG A 48 10.19 19.03 16.66
N ASN A 49 8.96 19.53 16.81
CA ASN A 49 8.66 20.80 17.51
C ASN A 49 7.99 20.63 18.88
N GLU A 50 7.93 19.43 19.44
CA GLU A 50 7.37 19.21 20.78
C GLU A 50 8.42 19.59 21.84
N LYS A 51 8.52 20.89 22.13
CA LYS A 51 9.19 21.39 23.34
C LYS A 51 8.60 20.65 24.55
N GLY A 52 9.43 20.11 25.42
CA GLY A 52 9.35 20.64 26.78
C GLY A 52 8.70 19.91 27.97
N ALA A 53 8.22 18.65 27.98
CA ALA A 53 7.79 17.95 29.23
C ALA A 53 8.74 18.14 30.46
N PRO A 54 8.28 18.68 31.59
CA PRO A 54 9.11 19.34 32.61
C PRO A 54 10.28 18.54 33.26
N ASP A 55 10.36 17.21 33.11
CA ASP A 55 11.09 16.36 34.07
C ASP A 55 12.38 15.70 33.53
N GLY A 56 13.03 16.26 32.50
CA GLY A 56 14.35 15.80 32.04
C GLY A 56 14.45 14.38 31.43
N THR A 57 13.34 13.64 31.34
CA THR A 57 13.30 12.37 30.60
C THR A 57 13.41 12.61 29.09
N PRO A 58 14.07 11.73 28.31
CA PRO A 58 14.02 11.81 26.85
C PRO A 58 12.57 11.66 26.39
N ARG A 59 11.95 12.79 26.08
CA ARG A 59 10.57 12.85 25.62
C ARG A 59 10.45 12.25 24.25
N GLY A 60 9.70 11.16 24.17
CA GLY A 60 9.28 10.61 22.90
C GLY A 60 8.48 9.33 23.00
N PHE A 61 7.81 9.06 24.12
CA PHE A 61 6.83 7.98 24.19
C PHE A 61 5.52 8.45 23.53
N LEU A 62 5.36 8.04 22.28
CA LEU A 62 4.13 7.94 21.48
C LEU A 62 2.95 8.82 21.93
N LYS A 63 2.68 9.92 21.21
CA LYS A 63 1.30 10.38 21.07
C LYS A 63 0.52 9.31 20.30
N LYS A 64 -0.12 8.41 21.05
CA LYS A 64 -1.17 7.50 20.64
C LYS A 64 -2.33 8.33 20.08
N ASN A 65 -2.26 8.76 18.83
CA ASN A 65 -3.42 9.23 18.05
C ASN A 65 -3.08 9.19 16.56
N SER A 66 -2.92 7.98 16.04
CA SER A 66 -3.35 7.59 14.70
C SER A 66 -3.17 6.07 14.61
N LEU A 67 -4.27 5.35 14.35
CA LEU A 67 -4.39 3.90 14.45
C LEU A 67 -3.41 3.06 13.60
N ILE A 68 -2.40 3.63 12.94
CA ILE A 68 -1.67 2.99 11.82
C ILE A 68 -0.16 3.26 11.83
N ASN A 69 0.36 4.06 12.78
CA ASN A 69 1.80 4.28 12.90
C ASN A 69 2.53 2.93 13.14
N GLY A 70 3.33 2.49 12.16
CA GLY A 70 4.06 1.22 12.19
C GLY A 70 3.29 -0.01 11.70
N LYS A 71 1.99 0.11 11.35
CA LYS A 71 1.23 -1.02 10.79
C LYS A 71 1.67 -1.33 9.35
N ARG A 72 1.57 -2.63 9.00
CA ARG A 72 1.80 -3.10 7.63
C ARG A 72 0.49 -3.06 6.85
N ILE A 73 0.51 -2.47 5.66
CA ILE A 73 -0.61 -2.47 4.72
C ILE A 73 -0.20 -3.11 3.39
N LYS A 74 -1.16 -3.72 2.68
CA LYS A 74 -0.93 -4.19 1.31
C LYS A 74 -1.23 -3.07 0.32
N ILE A 75 -0.27 -2.69 -0.51
CA ILE A 75 -0.43 -1.68 -1.57
C ILE A 75 0.08 -2.21 -2.91
N CYS A 76 -0.42 -1.68 -4.02
CA CYS A 76 0.08 -2.12 -5.32
C CYS A 76 1.51 -1.62 -5.58
N THR A 77 2.29 -2.37 -6.35
CA THR A 77 3.67 -2.02 -6.71
C THR A 77 3.81 -0.67 -7.40
N LYS A 78 2.81 -0.21 -8.17
CA LYS A 78 2.81 1.15 -8.75
C LYS A 78 2.79 2.24 -7.67
N CYS A 79 1.99 2.04 -6.61
CA CYS A 79 1.92 2.99 -5.49
C CYS A 79 3.17 2.91 -4.60
N LEU A 80 3.73 1.71 -4.43
CA LEU A 80 5.00 1.52 -3.73
C LEU A 80 6.13 2.25 -4.46
N LYS A 81 6.29 2.03 -5.77
CA LYS A 81 7.32 2.68 -6.59
C LYS A 81 7.18 4.21 -6.59
N ALA A 82 5.95 4.71 -6.61
CA ALA A 82 5.65 6.14 -6.54
C ALA A 82 5.71 6.71 -5.10
N ARG A 83 6.14 5.94 -4.10
CA ARG A 83 6.25 6.34 -2.68
C ARG A 83 4.96 6.95 -2.08
N LYS A 84 3.79 6.60 -2.62
CA LYS A 84 2.50 7.18 -2.19
C LYS A 84 2.09 6.77 -0.77
N PHE A 85 2.74 5.77 -0.20
CA PHE A 85 2.51 5.30 1.17
C PHE A 85 3.03 6.28 2.23
N LEU A 86 3.97 7.16 1.88
CA LEU A 86 4.51 8.18 2.79
C LEU A 86 3.46 9.26 3.12
N ASN A 87 2.63 9.61 2.14
CA ASN A 87 1.62 10.67 2.26
C ASN A 87 0.22 10.11 2.51
N PHE A 88 0.11 8.83 2.87
CA PHE A 88 -1.17 8.17 2.99
C PHE A 88 -1.84 8.54 4.31
N LYS A 89 -2.82 9.44 4.24
CA LYS A 89 -3.71 9.77 5.36
C LYS A 89 -4.97 8.91 5.24
N PHE A 90 -5.35 8.22 6.31
CA PHE A 90 -6.70 7.68 6.40
C PHE A 90 -7.66 8.86 6.59
N LYS A 91 -8.69 8.91 5.75
CA LYS A 91 -9.81 9.85 5.89
C LYS A 91 -10.80 9.26 6.87
#